data_AF-W4L520-F1
#
_entry.id   AF-W4L520-F1
#
_cell.length_a   1.000
_cell.length_b   1.000
_cell.length_c   1.000
_cell.angle_alpha   90.00
_cell.angle_beta   90.00
_cell.angle_gamma   90.00
#
_symmetry.space_group_name_H-M   'P 1'
#
loop_
_entity.id
_entity.type
_entity.pdbx_description
1 polymer ?
#
loop_
_entity_poly.entity_id
_entity_poly.type
_entity_poly.pdbx_seq_one_letter_code
_entity_poly.pdbx_strand_id
1 'polypeptide(L)' 'MDEPLDRWFLERLERNDGEALQHLFMFDSDTLRGGTGEIRAWISVAGAIQRQAKVLDYIAANHAKCGLGFVYWPVEGE' A
#
# COMPACT_ATOMS: atom_id res chain seq x y z
N MET A 1 -13.76 -4.20 3.42
CA MET A 1 -12.77 -3.35 2.73
C MET A 1 -12.61 -2.11 3.56
N ASP A 2 -11.36 -1.72 3.82
CA ASP A 2 -11.04 -0.56 4.63
C ASP A 2 -10.39 0.48 3.70
N GLU A 3 -11.22 1.19 2.93
CA GLU A 3 -10.73 2.19 1.98
C GLU A 3 -9.86 3.28 2.65
N PRO A 4 -10.14 3.74 3.88
CA PRO A 4 -9.23 4.62 4.60
C PRO A 4 -7.82 4.04 4.76
N LEU A 5 -7.70 2.77 5.14
CA LEU A 5 -6.41 2.10 5.24
C LEU A 5 -5.73 1.98 3.85
N ASP A 6 -6.48 1.57 2.83
CA ASP A 6 -5.94 1.41 1.47
C ASP A 6 -5.39 2.75 0.94
N ARG A 7 -6.16 3.84 1.10
CA ARG A 7 -5.74 5.19 0.68
C ARG A 7 -4.56 5.70 1.49
N TRP A 8 -4.56 5.46 2.81
CA TRP A 8 -3.44 5.80 3.67
C TRP A 8 -2.16 5.08 3.21
N PHE A 9 -2.25 3.78 2.90
CA PHE A 9 -1.12 2.98 2.44
C PHE A 9 -0.57 3.50 1.11
N LEU A 10 -1.44 3.76 0.12
CA LEU A 10 -1.04 4.29 -1.19
C LEU A 10 -0.35 5.66 -1.06
N GLU A 11 -0.84 6.55 -0.21
CA GLU A 11 -0.21 7.85 0.04
C GLU A 11 1.22 7.71 0.61
N ARG A 12 1.48 6.69 1.44
CA ARG A 12 2.83 6.43 2.00
C ARG A 12 3.78 5.93 0.92
N LEU A 13 3.30 5.17 -0.06
CA LEU A 13 4.11 4.79 -1.24
C LEU A 13 4.49 6.01 -2.08
N GLU A 14 3.56 6.94 -2.33
CA GLU A 14 3.85 8.17 -3.09
C GLU A 14 4.88 9.05 -2.39
N ARG A 15 4.83 9.10 -1.06
CA ARG A 15 5.75 9.89 -0.23
C ARG A 15 7.08 9.19 0.05
N ASN A 16 7.25 7.92 -0.35
CA ASN A 16 8.36 7.06 0.09
C ASN A 16 8.51 7.00 1.61
N ASP A 17 7.39 6.99 2.34
CA ASP A 17 7.35 6.98 3.80
C ASP A 17 7.44 5.54 4.33
N GLY A 18 8.59 4.91 4.08
CA GLY A 18 8.83 3.50 4.44
C GLY A 18 8.83 3.23 5.94
N GLU A 19 9.16 4.22 6.77
CA GLU A 19 9.14 4.11 8.23
C GLU A 19 7.70 3.88 8.72
N ALA A 20 6.75 4.70 8.29
CA ALA A 20 5.34 4.53 8.65
C ALA A 20 4.79 3.15 8.23
N LEU A 21 5.22 2.64 7.07
CA LEU A 21 4.81 1.34 6.56
C LEU A 21 5.32 0.17 7.41
N GLN A 22 6.53 0.25 7.96
CA GLN A 22 7.09 -0.78 8.84
C GLN A 22 6.28 -0.95 10.13
N HIS A 23 5.68 0.14 10.61
CA HIS A 23 4.88 0.13 11.85
C HIS A 23 3.45 -0.39 11.66
N LEU A 24 2.96 -0.52 10.42
CA LEU A 24 1.56 -0.85 10.13
C LEU A 24 1.09 -2.15 10.80
N PHE A 25 1.97 -3.16 10.92
CA PHE A 25 1.65 -4.46 11.51
C PHE A 25 2.11 -4.62 12.96
N MET A 26 2.58 -3.55 13.61
CA MET A 26 2.96 -3.60 15.04
C MET A 26 1.74 -3.61 15.97
N PHE A 27 0.59 -3.14 15.49
CA PHE A 27 -0.67 -3.18 16.21
C PHE A 27 -1.51 -4.37 15.75
N ASP A 28 -2.16 -5.00 16.73
CA ASP A 28 -3.00 -6.15 16.50
C ASP A 28 -4.41 -5.75 16.03
N SER A 29 -4.73 -6.01 14.77
CA SER A 29 -5.99 -5.61 14.13
C SER A 29 -6.65 -6.76 13.38
N ASP A 30 -7.95 -6.96 13.58
CA ASP A 30 -8.72 -7.92 12.79
C ASP A 30 -8.74 -7.57 11.30
N THR A 31 -8.68 -6.28 10.96
CA THR A 31 -8.50 -5.81 9.57
C THR A 31 -7.18 -6.29 8.99
N LEU A 32 -6.10 -6.34 9.78
CA LEU A 32 -4.76 -6.73 9.34
C LEU A 32 -4.50 -8.25 9.40
N ARG A 33 -5.31 -8.99 10.17
CA ARG A 33 -5.31 -10.47 10.22
C ARG A 33 -6.03 -11.11 9.04
N GLY A 34 -7.00 -10.42 8.44
CA GLY A 34 -7.78 -10.89 7.29
C GLY A 34 -7.09 -10.70 5.93
N GLY A 35 -7.87 -10.35 4.89
CA GLY A 35 -7.42 -10.22 3.50
C GLY A 35 -6.31 -9.17 3.24
N THR A 36 -5.98 -8.35 4.23
CA THR A 36 -4.97 -7.28 4.16
C THR A 36 -3.53 -7.80 4.25
N GLY A 37 -3.32 -9.11 4.38
CA GLY A 37 -1.99 -9.71 4.41
C GLY A 37 -1.16 -9.47 3.14
N GLU A 38 -1.80 -9.24 2.00
CA GLU A 38 -1.16 -8.93 0.72
C GLU A 38 -0.38 -7.60 0.76
N ILE A 39 -0.77 -6.67 1.62
CA ILE A 39 -0.06 -5.39 1.82
C ILE A 39 1.39 -5.62 2.29
N ARG A 40 1.70 -6.72 2.99
CA ARG A 40 3.09 -7.03 3.38
C ARG A 40 4.01 -7.24 2.18
N ALA A 41 3.51 -7.83 1.10
CA ALA A 41 4.30 -7.99 -0.12
C ALA A 41 4.63 -6.64 -0.76
N TRP A 42 3.68 -5.71 -0.72
CA TRP A 42 3.89 -4.34 -1.18
C TRP A 42 4.92 -3.58 -0.34
N ILE A 43 4.91 -3.76 0.99
CA ILE A 43 5.94 -3.19 1.87
C ILE A 43 7.34 -3.72 1.49
N SER A 44 7.46 -5.01 1.16
CA SER A 44 8.74 -5.57 0.70
C SER A 44 9.22 -4.92 -0.61
N VAL A 45 8.32 -4.70 -1.58
CA VAL A 45 8.65 -4.00 -2.83
C VAL A 45 9.07 -2.55 -2.56
N ALA A 46 8.30 -1.82 -1.74
CA ALA A 46 8.62 -0.46 -1.35
C ALA A 46 9.98 -0.37 -0.63
N GLY A 47 10.27 -1.33 0.25
CA GLY A 47 11.54 -1.44 0.97
C GLY A 47 12.73 -1.81 0.08
N ALA A 48 12.51 -2.55 -1.01
CA ALA A 48 13.56 -2.85 -1.99
C ALA A 48 13.84 -1.67 -2.94
N ILE A 49 12.79 -0.90 -3.28
CA ILE A 49 12.91 0.22 -4.20
C ILE A 49 13.40 1.48 -3.49
N GLN A 50 12.83 1.83 -2.33
CA GLN A 50 13.16 3.01 -1.50
C GLN A 50 13.06 4.35 -2.24
N ARG A 51 12.04 4.51 -3.11
CA ARG A 51 11.80 5.73 -3.91
C ARG A 51 10.31 6.10 -3.89
N GLN A 52 10.00 7.35 -4.27
CA GLN A 52 8.62 7.80 -4.46
C GLN A 52 7.96 6.99 -5.57
N ALA A 53 6.78 6.46 -5.28
CA ALA A 53 5.93 5.82 -6.25
C ALA A 53 4.96 6.82 -6.88
N LYS A 54 4.28 6.42 -7.95
CA LYS A 54 3.10 7.12 -8.47
C LYS A 54 1.91 6.18 -8.45
N VAL A 55 0.82 6.62 -7.83
CA VAL A 55 -0.45 5.90 -7.87
C VAL A 55 -1.14 6.24 -9.19
N LEU A 56 -1.46 5.21 -9.97
CA LEU A 56 -2.22 5.35 -11.21
C LEU A 56 -3.71 5.41 -10.95
N ASP A 57 -4.21 4.46 -10.15
CA ASP A 57 -5.63 4.36 -9.82
C ASP A 57 -5.87 3.53 -8.56
N TYR A 58 -7.04 3.72 -7.97
CA TYR A 58 -7.59 2.91 -6.90
C TYR A 58 -9.07 2.63 -7.15
N ILE A 59 -9.42 1.35 -7.28
CA ILE A 59 -10.80 0.90 -7.54
C ILE A 59 -11.32 0.14 -6.32
N ALA A 60 -12.42 0.62 -5.74
CA ALA A 60 -13.15 -0.08 -4.69
C ALA A 60 -14.08 -1.14 -5.32
N ALA A 61 -13.62 -2.39 -5.41
CA ALA A 61 -14.41 -3.50 -5.94
C ALA A 61 -15.37 -4.08 -4.87
N ASN A 62 -16.41 -3.31 -4.54
CA ASN A 62 -17.34 -3.59 -3.43
C ASN A 62 -18.00 -4.98 -3.46
N HIS A 63 -18.25 -5.53 -4.66
CA HIS A 63 -18.85 -6.85 -4.83
C HIS A 63 -17.86 -7.98 -4.52
N ALA A 64 -16.59 -7.80 -4.91
CA ALA A 64 -15.49 -8.73 -4.60
C ALA A 64 -14.91 -8.52 -3.20
N LYS A 65 -15.34 -7.46 -2.49
CA LYS A 65 -14.86 -7.08 -1.14
C LYS A 65 -13.36 -6.81 -1.07
N CYS A 66 -12.75 -6.36 -2.17
CA CYS A 66 -11.33 -5.98 -2.25
C CYS A 66 -11.12 -4.57 -2.83
N GLY A 67 -10.03 -3.92 -2.43
CA GLY A 67 -9.51 -2.72 -3.08
C GLY A 67 -8.44 -3.10 -4.11
N LEU A 68 -8.45 -2.43 -5.27
CA LEU A 68 -7.47 -2.66 -6.33
C LEU A 68 -6.63 -1.40 -6.51
N GLY A 69 -5.37 -1.45 -6.05
CA GLY A 69 -4.40 -0.36 -6.23
C GLY A 69 -3.45 -0.64 -7.38
N PHE A 70 -3.20 0.37 -8.22
CA PHE A 70 -2.25 0.31 -9.33
C PHE A 70 -1.17 1.36 -9.11
N VAL A 71 0.08 0.91 -8.95
CA VAL A 71 1.20 1.77 -8.60
C VAL A 71 2.43 1.37 -9.41
N TYR A 72 3.24 2.35 -9.79
CA TYR A 72 4.55 2.11 -10.37
C TYR A 72 5.59 3.07 -9.79
N TRP A 73 6.85 2.71 -9.92
CA TRP A 73 7.97 3.57 -9.56
C TRP A 73 8.65 4.06 -10.84
N PRO A 74 8.63 5.37 -11.13
CA PRO A 74 9.33 5.93 -12.29
C PRO A 74 10.81 5.55 -12.29
N VAL A 75 11.43 5.43 -13.46
CA VAL A 75 12.88 5.22 -13.55
C VAL A 75 13.58 6.54 -13.17
N GLU A 76 14.72 6.48 -12.48
CA GLU A 76 15.53 7.68 -12.24
C GLU A 76 16.14 8.16 -13.56
N GLY A 77 15.80 9.38 -14.01
CA GLY A 77 16.48 10.05 -15.12
C GLY A 77 15.65 10.45 -16.34
N GLU A 78 14.31 10.48 -16.27
CA GLU A 78 13.46 11.21 -17.24
C GLU A 78 12.86 12.48 -16.64
#